data_AF-A0A820RI85-F1
#
_entry.id   AF-A0A820RI85-F1
#
_cell.length_a   1.000
_cell.length_b   1.000
_cell.length_c   1.000
_cell.angle_alpha   90.00
_cell.angle_beta   90.00
_cell.angle_gamma   90.00
#
_symmetry.space_group_name_H-M   'P 1'
#
loop_
_entity.id
_entity.type
_entity.pdbx_description
1 polymer ?
#
loop_
_entity_poly.entity_id
_entity_poly.type
_entity_poly.pdbx_seq_one_letter_code
_entity_poly.pdbx_strand_id
1 'polypeptide(L)'
;MIQHTNAVIGTKQNKNRWDYAKLSNILLKINTKLNGINAALKVHDVIERFFSHGHRVMYVGADLSHAPPSARSQPSVVAVVASADDVPSRYFKEVYQQHRPESARNESREYIVDMKAIMKSLIQQYERHRSYPPSAIVIYRDGISESEFDTVFEKELTAIREACVELSPVYRPYLTYIVVNKRHHTRFFPVNSEKNVQAGTVVDSHDITNATTYDFYLNSHHGTLGTSRPTHYHVLYDDNKLRPDEVQMLTYALCYTYARCTRSVSIPAPVKYADLLALRGTYYIGNTDDSDTESIASEPFVPVGEERDINNTITSQRIVL
;
A
#
# COMPACT_ATOMS: atom_id res chain seq x y z
N MET A 1 21.85 -15.85 -3.96
CA MET A 1 21.52 -15.10 -5.19
C MET A 1 19.99 -14.93 -5.22
N ILE A 2 19.46 -13.72 -5.19
CA ILE A 2 18.00 -13.51 -5.26
C ILE A 2 17.57 -13.70 -6.72
N GLN A 3 16.70 -14.68 -6.99
CA GLN A 3 16.14 -14.87 -8.33
C GLN A 3 14.95 -13.92 -8.53
N HIS A 4 15.00 -13.10 -9.60
CA HIS A 4 13.90 -12.23 -10.00
C HIS A 4 13.11 -12.88 -11.14
N THR A 5 11.83 -13.18 -10.89
CA THR A 5 10.94 -13.82 -11.89
C THR A 5 9.78 -12.90 -12.27
N ASN A 6 9.37 -12.93 -13.55
CA ASN A 6 8.14 -12.31 -14.05
C ASN A 6 7.37 -13.35 -14.86
N ALA A 7 6.13 -13.65 -14.46
CA ALA A 7 5.25 -14.54 -15.21
C ALA A 7 4.53 -13.77 -16.33
N VAL A 8 4.48 -14.36 -17.53
CA VAL A 8 3.76 -13.83 -18.69
C VAL A 8 2.86 -14.92 -19.24
N ILE A 9 1.55 -14.67 -19.28
CA ILE A 9 0.59 -15.61 -19.87
C ILE A 9 0.73 -15.56 -21.40
N GLY A 10 1.08 -16.69 -22.00
CA GLY A 10 1.05 -16.92 -23.44
C GLY A 10 -0.33 -17.38 -23.90
N THR A 11 -0.84 -16.81 -24.99
CA THR A 11 -2.08 -17.30 -25.63
C THR A 11 -1.73 -17.99 -26.95
N LYS A 12 -2.38 -19.13 -27.24
CA LYS A 12 -2.15 -19.92 -28.47
C LYS A 12 -2.38 -19.14 -29.77
N GLN A 13 -3.12 -18.03 -29.73
CA GLN A 13 -3.48 -17.19 -30.88
C GLN A 13 -2.43 -16.15 -31.30
N ASN A 14 -1.40 -15.87 -30.48
CA ASN A 14 -0.43 -14.79 -30.73
C ASN A 14 0.96 -15.30 -31.10
N LYS A 15 1.06 -16.27 -32.02
CA LYS A 15 2.37 -16.84 -32.39
C LYS A 15 3.33 -15.85 -33.08
N ASN A 16 2.83 -14.77 -33.71
CA ASN A 16 3.66 -13.90 -34.56
C ASN A 16 3.50 -12.37 -34.34
N ARG A 17 2.76 -11.90 -33.32
CA ARG A 17 2.62 -10.45 -33.06
C ARG A 17 2.86 -10.14 -31.59
N TRP A 18 4.00 -9.52 -31.31
CA TRP A 18 4.30 -8.96 -30.01
C TRP A 18 3.48 -7.68 -29.80
N ASP A 19 2.68 -7.66 -28.73
CA ASP A 19 2.02 -6.42 -28.30
C ASP A 19 3.05 -5.55 -27.56
N TYR A 20 3.50 -4.49 -28.23
CA TYR A 20 4.48 -3.53 -27.68
C TYR A 20 4.00 -2.88 -26.39
N ALA A 21 2.70 -2.64 -26.21
CA ALA A 21 2.17 -2.06 -24.97
C ALA A 21 2.29 -3.06 -23.82
N LYS A 22 2.00 -4.34 -24.08
CA LYS A 22 2.19 -5.42 -23.09
C LYS A 22 3.67 -5.59 -22.74
N LEU A 23 4.57 -5.58 -23.72
CA LEU A 23 6.02 -5.67 -23.49
C LEU A 23 6.55 -4.47 -22.68
N SER A 24 6.14 -3.25 -23.02
CA SER A 24 6.52 -2.05 -22.26
C SER A 24 6.11 -2.16 -20.79
N ASN A 25 4.88 -2.57 -20.49
CA ASN A 25 4.42 -2.79 -19.12
C ASN A 25 5.18 -3.90 -18.38
N ILE A 26 5.68 -4.91 -19.09
CA ILE A 26 6.54 -5.96 -18.51
C ILE A 26 7.91 -5.36 -18.18
N LEU A 27 8.50 -4.59 -19.09
CA LEU A 27 9.79 -3.92 -18.88
C LEU A 27 9.75 -2.96 -17.70
N LEU A 28 8.66 -2.24 -17.49
CA LEU A 28 8.47 -1.41 -16.29
C LEU A 28 8.67 -2.22 -15.00
N LYS A 29 8.08 -3.42 -14.90
CA LYS A 29 8.21 -4.32 -13.74
C LYS A 29 9.59 -4.95 -13.62
N ILE A 30 10.26 -5.22 -14.75
CA ILE A 30 11.62 -5.75 -14.76
C ILE A 30 12.58 -4.67 -14.24
N ASN A 31 12.45 -3.44 -14.75
CA ASN A 31 13.31 -2.33 -14.35
C ASN A 31 13.20 -2.07 -12.84
N THR A 32 11.99 -2.03 -12.26
CA THR A 32 11.81 -1.84 -10.82
C THR A 32 12.46 -2.97 -10.01
N LYS A 33 12.30 -4.23 -10.45
CA LYS A 33 12.93 -5.40 -9.80
C LYS A 33 14.46 -5.35 -9.82
N LEU A 34 15.04 -4.68 -10.82
CA LEU A 34 16.47 -4.45 -10.95
C LEU A 34 16.92 -3.11 -10.31
N ASN A 35 16.08 -2.52 -9.45
CA ASN A 35 16.30 -1.23 -8.77
C ASN A 35 16.39 -0.02 -9.71
N GLY A 36 15.90 -0.13 -10.94
CA GLY A 36 15.79 0.99 -11.87
C GLY A 36 14.58 1.88 -11.57
N ILE A 37 14.69 3.14 -12.03
CA ILE A 37 13.64 4.17 -11.88
C ILE A 37 12.98 4.37 -13.24
N ASN A 38 11.65 4.24 -13.31
CA ASN A 38 10.90 4.34 -14.56
C ASN A 38 10.47 5.76 -14.93
N ALA A 39 10.24 6.62 -13.94
CA ALA A 39 9.73 7.98 -14.14
C ALA A 39 10.20 8.89 -13.00
N ALA A 40 10.35 10.17 -13.32
CA ALA A 40 10.53 11.24 -12.34
C ALA A 40 9.23 12.02 -12.18
N LEU A 41 9.00 12.57 -10.98
CA LEU A 41 7.85 13.41 -10.69
C LEU A 41 8.24 14.88 -10.84
N LYS A 42 7.47 15.63 -11.64
CA LYS A 42 7.53 17.10 -11.58
C LYS A 42 6.66 17.56 -10.42
N VAL A 43 7.32 18.05 -9.37
CA VAL A 43 6.67 18.41 -8.11
C VAL A 43 6.09 19.82 -8.21
N HIS A 44 4.91 20.02 -7.62
CA HIS A 44 4.28 21.34 -7.51
C HIS A 44 4.80 22.06 -6.26
N ASP A 45 5.00 23.38 -6.32
CA ASP A 45 5.63 24.19 -5.25
C ASP A 45 4.97 23.99 -3.87
N VAL A 46 3.64 23.84 -3.84
CA VAL A 46 2.83 23.57 -2.63
C VAL A 46 3.35 22.35 -1.83
N ILE A 47 3.92 21.35 -2.50
CA ILE A 47 4.41 20.10 -1.90
C ILE A 47 5.91 19.89 -2.13
N GLU A 48 6.65 20.90 -2.56
CA GLU A 48 8.09 20.76 -2.88
C GLU A 48 8.88 20.18 -1.69
N ARG A 49 8.60 20.64 -0.47
CA ARG A 49 9.28 20.18 0.77
C ARG A 49 9.15 18.67 1.03
N PHE A 50 8.17 18.02 0.40
CA PHE A 50 7.89 16.60 0.54
C PHE A 50 8.64 15.73 -0.47
N PHE A 51 9.24 16.31 -1.50
CA PHE A 51 9.95 15.59 -2.56
C PHE A 51 11.31 16.20 -2.90
N SER A 52 11.69 17.30 -2.23
CA SER A 52 12.98 17.97 -2.38
C SER A 52 14.12 17.04 -1.99
N HIS A 53 15.22 17.05 -2.73
CA HIS A 53 16.36 16.18 -2.45
C HIS A 53 16.82 16.25 -0.98
N GLY A 54 17.02 15.10 -0.36
CA GLY A 54 17.50 15.00 1.03
C GLY A 54 16.44 15.25 2.10
N HIS A 55 15.17 15.43 1.72
CA HIS A 55 14.09 15.44 2.71
C HIS A 55 14.04 14.10 3.47
N ARG A 56 13.46 14.15 4.68
CA ARG A 56 13.45 13.02 5.61
C ARG A 56 12.01 12.55 5.88
N VAL A 57 11.18 12.53 4.84
CA VAL A 57 9.80 12.06 4.93
C VAL A 57 9.75 10.61 4.46
N MET A 58 9.11 9.75 5.24
CA MET A 58 8.86 8.35 4.89
C MET A 58 7.37 8.14 4.63
N TYR A 59 7.01 7.67 3.44
CA TYR A 59 5.64 7.34 3.06
C TYR A 59 5.38 5.87 3.31
N VAL A 60 4.36 5.58 4.12
CA VAL A 60 4.00 4.23 4.51
C VAL A 60 2.64 3.88 3.94
N GLY A 61 2.51 2.68 3.39
CA GLY A 61 1.24 2.08 3.00
C GLY A 61 0.99 0.84 3.83
N ALA A 62 -0.19 0.71 4.41
CA ALA A 62 -0.54 -0.42 5.27
C ALA A 62 -1.91 -1.00 4.89
N ASP A 63 -1.96 -2.30 4.65
CA ASP A 63 -3.18 -3.06 4.34
C ASP A 63 -3.27 -4.28 5.25
N LEU A 64 -4.50 -4.61 5.66
CA LEU A 64 -4.85 -5.81 6.39
C LEU A 64 -5.89 -6.57 5.57
N SER A 65 -5.44 -7.59 4.85
CA SER A 65 -6.32 -8.39 4.00
C SER A 65 -6.85 -9.60 4.76
N HIS A 66 -8.15 -9.61 5.00
CA HIS A 66 -8.86 -10.75 5.57
C HIS A 66 -9.07 -11.87 4.55
N ALA A 67 -8.97 -13.11 5.01
CA ALA A 67 -9.38 -14.27 4.24
C ALA A 67 -10.88 -14.18 3.87
N PRO A 68 -11.28 -14.68 2.69
CA PRO A 68 -12.66 -14.63 2.24
C PRO A 68 -13.60 -15.36 3.22
N PRO A 69 -14.91 -15.06 3.20
CA PRO A 69 -15.88 -15.70 4.09
C PRO A 69 -15.93 -17.23 3.99
N SER A 70 -15.49 -17.81 2.87
CA SER A 70 -15.39 -19.25 2.64
C SER A 70 -14.18 -19.90 3.32
N ALA A 71 -13.16 -19.13 3.70
CA ALA A 71 -11.91 -19.60 4.30
C ALA A 71 -11.64 -18.90 5.64
N ARG A 72 -12.67 -18.83 6.51
CA ARG A 72 -12.61 -18.08 7.78
C ARG A 72 -11.52 -18.53 8.75
N SER A 73 -11.06 -19.77 8.63
CA SER A 73 -9.95 -20.34 9.41
C SER A 73 -8.58 -19.79 9.02
N GLN A 74 -8.44 -19.27 7.79
CA GLN A 74 -7.16 -18.73 7.35
C GLN A 74 -6.84 -17.42 8.07
N PRO A 75 -5.55 -17.20 8.41
CA PRO A 75 -5.11 -15.96 9.02
C PRO A 75 -5.29 -14.79 8.05
N SER A 76 -5.34 -13.59 8.61
CA SER A 76 -5.30 -12.36 7.83
C SER A 76 -3.86 -12.04 7.43
N VAL A 77 -3.67 -11.34 6.33
CA VAL A 77 -2.34 -10.91 5.87
C VAL A 77 -2.16 -9.43 6.15
N VAL A 78 -1.15 -9.11 6.95
CA VAL A 78 -0.68 -7.75 7.16
C VAL A 78 0.40 -7.47 6.12
N ALA A 79 0.27 -6.37 5.40
CA ALA A 79 1.29 -5.89 4.49
C ALA A 79 1.55 -4.41 4.73
N VAL A 80 2.80 -4.07 5.05
CA VAL A 80 3.23 -2.69 5.25
C VAL A 80 4.45 -2.41 4.40
N VAL A 81 4.42 -1.29 3.69
CA VAL A 81 5.52 -0.83 2.83
C VAL A 81 5.96 0.56 3.24
N ALA A 82 7.23 0.89 3.06
CA ALA A 82 7.77 2.23 3.36
C ALA A 82 8.70 2.72 2.25
N SER A 83 8.54 3.97 1.81
CA SER A 83 9.36 4.55 0.75
C SER A 83 10.85 4.60 1.13
N ALA A 84 11.73 4.30 0.19
CA ALA A 84 13.18 4.37 0.38
C ALA A 84 13.82 5.66 -0.17
N ASP A 85 13.16 6.31 -1.13
CA ASP A 85 13.73 7.38 -1.96
C ASP A 85 13.03 8.72 -1.72
N ASP A 86 13.67 9.81 -2.17
CA ASP A 86 13.09 11.17 -2.11
C ASP A 86 11.80 11.26 -2.94
N VAL A 87 11.88 10.81 -4.19
CA VAL A 87 10.72 10.58 -5.04
C VAL A 87 10.44 9.08 -4.97
N PRO A 88 9.37 8.63 -4.27
CA PRO A 88 9.21 7.22 -3.92
C PRO A 88 9.10 6.32 -5.15
N SER A 89 10.19 5.64 -5.50
CA SER A 89 10.23 4.66 -6.58
C SER A 89 10.47 3.25 -6.06
N ARG A 90 11.16 3.13 -4.93
CA ARG A 90 11.44 1.89 -4.22
C ARG A 90 10.81 1.91 -2.83
N TYR A 91 10.43 0.72 -2.37
CA TYR A 91 9.78 0.53 -1.08
C TYR A 91 10.43 -0.63 -0.32
N PHE A 92 10.72 -0.41 0.97
CA PHE A 92 10.88 -1.47 1.95
C PHE A 92 9.52 -2.11 2.23
N LYS A 93 9.52 -3.32 2.77
CA LYS A 93 8.30 -4.08 2.97
C LYS A 93 8.41 -5.04 4.13
N GLU A 94 7.27 -5.27 4.76
CA GLU A 94 7.07 -6.17 5.88
C GLU A 94 5.74 -6.91 5.67
N VAL A 95 5.73 -8.23 5.83
CA VAL A 95 4.54 -9.08 5.64
C VAL A 95 4.41 -10.05 6.79
N TYR A 96 3.25 -10.06 7.42
CA TYR A 96 2.97 -10.85 8.61
C TYR A 96 1.63 -11.57 8.47
N GLN A 97 1.53 -12.69 9.16
CA GLN A 97 0.25 -13.38 9.37
C GLN A 97 -0.35 -12.86 10.68
N GLN A 98 -1.65 -12.54 10.64
CA GLN A 98 -2.41 -12.16 11.83
C GLN A 98 -3.52 -13.18 12.06
N HIS A 99 -3.32 -14.02 13.07
CA HIS A 99 -4.32 -15.01 13.46
C HIS A 99 -5.53 -14.35 14.13
N ARG A 100 -6.71 -14.91 13.84
CA ARG A 100 -7.96 -14.52 14.50
C ARG A 100 -8.06 -15.22 15.86
N PRO A 101 -8.51 -14.54 16.93
CA PRO A 101 -8.74 -15.19 18.22
C PRO A 101 -9.84 -16.25 18.11
N GLU A 102 -9.66 -17.39 18.76
CA GLU A 102 -10.67 -18.46 18.76
C GLU A 102 -12.02 -18.02 19.36
N SER A 103 -11.98 -17.13 20.36
CA SER A 103 -13.16 -16.56 21.01
C SER A 103 -13.92 -15.54 20.14
N ALA A 104 -13.32 -15.09 19.05
CA ALA A 104 -13.82 -14.00 18.20
C ALA A 104 -13.91 -14.45 16.73
N ARG A 105 -14.21 -15.72 16.45
CA ARG A 105 -14.34 -16.23 15.05
C ARG A 105 -15.34 -15.43 14.18
N ASN A 106 -16.22 -14.65 14.80
CA ASN A 106 -17.18 -13.76 14.13
C ASN A 106 -16.77 -12.27 14.11
N GLU A 107 -15.68 -11.87 14.80
CA GLU A 107 -15.19 -10.48 14.84
C GLU A 107 -13.74 -10.43 14.32
N SER A 108 -13.55 -9.78 13.16
CA SER A 108 -12.21 -9.54 12.63
C SER A 108 -11.51 -8.46 13.47
N ARG A 109 -10.24 -8.69 13.83
CA ARG A 109 -9.39 -7.64 14.37
C ARG A 109 -8.89 -6.77 13.23
N GLU A 110 -9.40 -5.56 13.11
CA GLU A 110 -9.06 -4.64 12.01
C GLU A 110 -7.78 -3.82 12.25
N TYR A 111 -7.24 -3.84 13.47
CA TYR A 111 -5.94 -3.23 13.77
C TYR A 111 -4.79 -4.21 13.53
N ILE A 112 -3.65 -3.69 13.10
CA ILE A 112 -2.43 -4.48 12.91
C ILE A 112 -1.75 -4.73 14.27
N VAL A 113 -1.70 -5.99 14.71
CA VAL A 113 -1.17 -6.39 16.02
C VAL A 113 0.33 -6.09 16.13
N ASP A 114 1.11 -6.46 15.11
CA ASP A 114 2.58 -6.31 15.12
C ASP A 114 3.06 -4.95 14.59
N MET A 115 2.20 -3.93 14.58
CA MET A 115 2.49 -2.60 14.01
C MET A 115 3.78 -2.01 14.58
N LYS A 116 4.02 -2.18 15.89
CA LYS A 116 5.24 -1.72 16.56
C LYS A 116 6.51 -2.34 15.96
N ALA A 117 6.55 -3.67 15.84
CA ALA A 117 7.70 -4.41 15.33
C ALA A 117 7.95 -4.09 13.84
N ILE A 118 6.87 -4.05 13.06
CA ILE A 118 6.88 -3.69 11.64
C ILE A 118 7.49 -2.31 11.44
N MET A 119 6.97 -1.31 12.16
CA MET A 119 7.42 0.08 12.00
C MET A 119 8.85 0.28 12.48
N LYS A 120 9.25 -0.38 13.58
CA LYS A 120 10.64 -0.41 14.01
C LYS A 120 11.57 -0.92 12.91
N SER A 121 11.21 -2.05 12.28
CA SER A 121 12.00 -2.62 11.17
C SER A 121 12.09 -1.66 9.99
N LEU A 122 10.96 -1.10 9.53
CA LEU A 122 10.91 -0.19 8.39
C LEU A 122 11.71 1.09 8.63
N ILE A 123 11.62 1.68 9.83
CA ILE A 123 12.41 2.87 10.20
C ILE A 123 13.91 2.55 10.20
N GLN A 124 14.33 1.39 10.73
CA GLN A 124 15.73 0.98 10.69
C GLN A 124 16.22 0.70 9.26
N GLN A 125 15.37 0.15 8.39
CA GLN A 125 15.69 -0.04 6.98
C GLN A 125 15.90 1.31 6.27
N TYR A 126 15.01 2.28 6.53
CA TYR A 126 15.15 3.65 6.04
C TYR A 126 16.46 4.28 6.54
N GLU A 127 16.73 4.22 7.84
CA GLU A 127 17.94 4.78 8.44
C GLU A 127 19.22 4.13 7.89
N ARG A 128 19.25 2.80 7.75
CA ARG A 128 20.39 2.10 7.13
C ARG A 128 20.59 2.51 5.67
N HIS A 129 19.52 2.82 4.94
CA HIS A 129 19.60 3.23 3.55
C HIS A 129 20.01 4.69 3.36
N ARG A 130 19.52 5.56 4.23
CA ARG A 130 19.65 7.02 4.13
C ARG A 130 20.70 7.63 5.06
N SER A 131 21.24 6.82 5.98
CA SER A 131 22.14 7.22 7.08
C SER A 131 21.53 8.16 8.12
N TYR A 132 20.21 8.33 8.11
CA TYR A 132 19.46 9.07 9.12
C TYR A 132 18.02 8.53 9.21
N PRO A 133 17.39 8.57 10.39
CA PRO A 133 15.98 8.22 10.53
C PRO A 133 15.08 9.30 9.88
N PRO A 134 13.84 8.96 9.48
CA PRO A 134 12.93 9.94 8.94
C PRO A 134 12.54 10.95 10.03
N SER A 135 12.45 12.24 9.68
CA SER A 135 11.93 13.27 10.59
C SER A 135 10.40 13.37 10.55
N ALA A 136 9.77 12.82 9.51
CA ALA A 136 8.31 12.73 9.38
C ALA A 136 7.89 11.41 8.74
N ILE A 137 6.75 10.87 9.16
CA ILE A 137 6.17 9.63 8.62
C ILE A 137 4.72 9.92 8.24
N VAL A 138 4.38 9.69 6.97
CA VAL A 138 3.01 9.84 6.45
C VAL A 138 2.48 8.44 6.15
N ILE A 139 1.50 8.00 6.94
CA ILE A 139 0.90 6.67 6.86
C ILE A 139 -0.42 6.75 6.09
N TYR A 140 -0.56 5.93 5.06
CA TYR A 140 -1.81 5.63 4.38
C TYR A 140 -2.27 4.22 4.74
N ARG A 141 -3.38 4.12 5.48
CA ARG A 141 -3.93 2.86 5.99
C ARG A 141 -5.23 2.51 5.26
N ASP A 142 -5.29 1.33 4.63
CA ASP A 142 -6.41 0.89 3.79
C ASP A 142 -7.13 -0.35 4.35
N GLY A 143 -8.46 -0.38 4.28
CA GLY A 143 -9.24 -1.50 4.81
C GLY A 143 -9.58 -1.31 6.28
N ILE A 144 -10.03 -0.11 6.66
CA ILE A 144 -10.69 0.15 7.94
C ILE A 144 -12.07 0.72 7.62
N SER A 145 -13.11 0.25 8.31
CA SER A 145 -14.43 0.87 8.23
C SER A 145 -14.55 2.09 9.14
N GLU A 146 -15.42 3.06 8.80
CA GLU A 146 -15.60 4.28 9.61
C GLU A 146 -15.91 4.00 11.08
N SER A 147 -16.68 2.94 11.37
CA SER A 147 -17.03 2.54 12.74
C SER A 147 -15.82 2.08 13.58
N GLU A 148 -14.69 1.80 12.95
CA GLU A 148 -13.50 1.24 13.60
C GLU A 148 -12.35 2.24 13.66
N PHE A 149 -12.52 3.43 13.08
CA PHE A 149 -11.48 4.45 12.97
C PHE A 149 -10.80 4.70 14.30
N ASP A 150 -11.54 5.13 15.32
CA ASP A 150 -10.97 5.50 16.62
C ASP A 150 -10.19 4.35 17.26
N THR A 151 -10.79 3.15 17.31
CA THR A 151 -10.18 1.99 17.96
C THR A 151 -8.91 1.52 17.24
N VAL A 152 -8.93 1.49 15.90
CA VAL A 152 -7.77 1.05 15.11
C VAL A 152 -6.67 2.11 15.15
N PHE A 153 -7.04 3.36 14.93
CA PHE A 153 -6.15 4.50 14.96
C PHE A 153 -5.39 4.61 16.28
N GLU A 154 -6.10 4.56 17.43
CA GLU A 154 -5.47 4.70 18.75
C GLU A 154 -4.44 3.61 19.02
N LYS A 155 -4.78 2.35 18.69
CA LYS A 155 -3.88 1.20 18.88
C LYS A 155 -2.66 1.29 17.98
N GLU A 156 -2.88 1.54 16.70
CA GLU A 156 -1.78 1.58 15.72
C GLU A 156 -0.87 2.79 15.92
N LEU A 157 -1.42 3.98 16.20
CA LEU A 157 -0.62 5.18 16.47
C LEU A 157 0.22 5.02 17.74
N THR A 158 -0.35 4.41 18.79
CA THR A 158 0.39 4.10 20.02
C THR A 158 1.54 3.15 19.72
N ALA A 159 1.30 2.07 18.97
CA ALA A 159 2.34 1.12 18.56
C ALA A 159 3.45 1.77 17.71
N ILE A 160 3.10 2.69 16.79
CA ILE A 160 4.07 3.46 16.00
C ILE A 160 4.95 4.34 16.91
N ARG A 161 4.35 5.04 17.87
CA ARG A 161 5.09 5.90 18.82
C ARG A 161 6.02 5.08 19.71
N GLU A 162 5.54 3.94 20.22
CA GLU A 162 6.37 3.01 21.00
C GLU A 162 7.55 2.48 20.19
N ALA A 163 7.36 2.17 18.90
CA ALA A 163 8.46 1.77 18.02
C ALA A 163 9.51 2.88 17.91
N CYS A 164 9.09 4.14 17.80
CA CYS A 164 10.00 5.28 17.75
C CYS A 164 10.79 5.44 19.06
N VAL A 165 10.10 5.35 20.21
CA VAL A 165 10.74 5.45 21.54
C VAL A 165 11.73 4.32 21.77
N GLU A 166 11.42 3.10 21.32
CA GLU A 166 12.30 1.94 21.47
C GLU A 166 13.56 2.03 20.60
N LEU A 167 13.49 2.71 19.44
CA LEU A 167 14.67 3.01 18.63
C LEU A 167 15.57 4.04 19.29
N SER A 168 14.97 5.08 19.87
CA SER A 168 15.69 6.06 20.68
C SER A 168 14.72 6.83 21.57
N PRO A 169 15.03 7.00 22.88
CA PRO A 169 14.15 7.70 23.81
C PRO A 169 13.79 9.12 23.39
N VAL A 170 14.63 9.78 22.58
CA VAL A 170 14.43 11.16 22.09
C VAL A 170 13.85 11.24 20.67
N TYR A 171 13.73 10.11 19.97
CA TYR A 171 13.25 10.11 18.58
C TYR A 171 11.72 10.26 18.54
N ARG A 172 11.26 11.41 18.02
CA ARG A 172 9.85 11.79 17.89
C ARG A 172 9.61 12.39 16.51
N PRO A 173 9.46 11.57 15.45
CA PRO A 173 9.15 12.08 14.12
C PRO A 173 7.72 12.64 14.10
N TYR A 174 7.48 13.61 13.21
CA TYR A 174 6.12 14.09 12.94
C TYR A 174 5.30 12.99 12.27
N LEU A 175 4.11 12.68 12.79
CA LEU A 175 3.24 11.65 12.22
C LEU A 175 2.02 12.27 11.53
N THR A 176 1.69 11.78 10.34
CA THR A 176 0.39 12.01 9.70
C THR A 176 -0.26 10.66 9.40
N TYR A 177 -1.48 10.44 9.86
CA TYR A 177 -2.21 9.18 9.70
C TYR A 177 -3.47 9.41 8.87
N ILE A 178 -3.50 8.80 7.69
CA ILE A 178 -4.55 8.98 6.69
C ILE A 178 -5.20 7.62 6.40
N VAL A 179 -6.49 7.49 6.69
CA VAL A 179 -7.26 6.31 6.28
C VAL A 179 -7.68 6.46 4.83
N VAL A 180 -7.55 5.39 4.06
CA VAL A 180 -7.87 5.31 2.65
C VAL A 180 -9.05 4.37 2.47
N ASN A 181 -10.21 4.92 2.12
CA ASN A 181 -11.39 4.14 1.79
C ASN A 181 -11.63 4.15 0.28
N LYS A 182 -11.19 3.06 -0.38
CA LYS A 182 -11.36 2.85 -1.83
C LYS A 182 -12.64 2.10 -2.19
N ARG A 183 -13.50 1.75 -1.22
CA ARG A 183 -14.70 0.92 -1.42
C ARG A 183 -15.93 1.54 -0.74
N HIS A 184 -16.56 2.52 -1.40
CA HIS A 184 -17.79 3.18 -0.93
C HIS A 184 -18.81 3.45 -2.05
N HIS A 185 -20.00 3.93 -1.73
CA HIS A 185 -21.08 4.10 -2.71
C HIS A 185 -21.06 5.45 -3.46
N THR A 186 -20.34 6.45 -2.96
CA THR A 186 -20.21 7.78 -3.57
C THR A 186 -19.63 7.77 -5.00
N ARG A 187 -20.24 8.52 -5.91
CA ARG A 187 -19.79 8.75 -7.30
C ARG A 187 -19.97 10.22 -7.66
N PHE A 188 -19.08 10.77 -8.48
CA PHE A 188 -19.16 12.13 -8.97
C PHE A 188 -19.27 12.17 -10.48
N PHE A 189 -20.06 13.14 -10.96
CA PHE A 189 -20.31 13.39 -12.37
C PHE A 189 -20.18 14.89 -12.65
N PRO A 190 -19.57 15.31 -13.77
CA PRO A 190 -19.65 16.70 -14.21
C PRO A 190 -21.11 17.11 -14.42
N VAL A 191 -21.41 18.39 -14.16
CA VAL A 191 -22.75 18.93 -14.40
C VAL A 191 -23.12 18.72 -15.88
N ASN A 192 -24.29 18.15 -16.13
CA ASN A 192 -24.80 17.82 -17.47
C ASN A 192 -23.96 16.80 -18.27
N SER A 193 -23.22 15.91 -17.60
CA SER A 193 -22.49 14.83 -18.26
C SER A 193 -22.53 13.54 -17.48
N GLU A 194 -22.78 12.42 -18.16
CA GLU A 194 -22.64 11.07 -17.58
C GLU A 194 -21.19 10.56 -17.63
N LYS A 195 -20.24 11.40 -18.09
CA LYS A 195 -18.82 11.05 -18.11
C LYS A 195 -18.23 11.07 -16.71
N ASN A 196 -17.10 10.41 -16.57
CA ASN A 196 -16.28 10.50 -15.37
C ASN A 196 -15.76 11.93 -15.18
N VAL A 197 -15.67 12.36 -13.91
CA VAL A 197 -14.91 13.57 -13.55
C VAL A 197 -13.44 13.42 -13.95
N GLN A 198 -12.77 14.56 -14.12
CA GLN A 198 -11.36 14.58 -14.51
C GLN A 198 -10.49 13.91 -13.44
N ALA A 199 -9.36 13.32 -13.86
CA ALA A 199 -8.33 12.93 -12.90
C ALA A 199 -7.79 14.18 -12.20
N GLY A 200 -7.66 14.13 -10.87
CA GLY A 200 -7.30 15.27 -10.04
C GLY A 200 -8.51 16.03 -9.46
N THR A 201 -9.75 15.66 -9.80
CA THR A 201 -10.92 16.25 -9.14
C THR A 201 -10.92 15.89 -7.65
N VAL A 202 -10.94 16.93 -6.82
CA VAL A 202 -11.07 16.84 -5.36
C VAL A 202 -12.45 17.35 -4.95
N VAL A 203 -13.06 16.71 -3.95
CA VAL A 203 -14.27 17.20 -3.30
C VAL A 203 -14.09 17.11 -1.79
N ASP A 204 -14.05 18.26 -1.13
CA ASP A 204 -13.86 18.42 0.32
C ASP A 204 -14.95 19.30 0.97
N SER A 205 -16.06 19.57 0.26
CA SER A 205 -17.20 20.32 0.80
C SER A 205 -17.88 19.57 1.96
N HIS A 206 -18.10 20.27 3.07
CA HIS A 206 -18.81 19.79 4.26
C HIS A 206 -20.25 19.31 4.01
N ASP A 207 -20.82 19.53 2.83
CA ASP A 207 -22.11 18.96 2.45
C ASP A 207 -22.08 17.42 2.33
N ILE A 208 -20.90 16.86 2.02
CA ILE A 208 -20.70 15.42 1.79
C ILE A 208 -19.50 14.83 2.52
N THR A 209 -18.66 15.68 3.12
CA THR A 209 -17.55 15.29 3.99
C THR A 209 -17.92 15.45 5.46
N ASN A 210 -17.06 14.99 6.36
CA ASN A 210 -17.27 15.07 7.79
C ASN A 210 -17.28 16.54 8.27
N ALA A 211 -18.11 16.83 9.27
CA ALA A 211 -18.25 18.17 9.83
C ALA A 211 -17.15 18.52 10.85
N THR A 212 -16.48 17.53 11.44
CA THR A 212 -15.55 17.70 12.57
C THR A 212 -14.14 17.22 12.26
N THR A 213 -13.98 16.17 11.46
CA THR A 213 -12.67 15.69 11.00
C THR A 213 -12.41 16.13 9.57
N TYR A 214 -11.14 16.24 9.19
CA TYR A 214 -10.79 16.60 7.82
C TYR A 214 -10.71 15.36 6.94
N ASP A 215 -11.60 15.29 5.97
CA ASP A 215 -11.66 14.27 4.94
C ASP A 215 -11.95 14.87 3.57
N PHE A 216 -11.56 14.14 2.52
CA PHE A 216 -11.76 14.57 1.14
C PHE A 216 -11.85 13.38 0.21
N TYR A 217 -12.61 13.54 -0.87
CA TYR A 217 -12.58 12.63 -2.00
C TYR A 217 -11.58 13.11 -3.04
N LEU A 218 -10.83 12.18 -3.64
CA LEU A 218 -9.96 12.45 -4.77
C LEU A 218 -10.18 11.40 -5.86
N ASN A 219 -10.61 11.86 -7.04
CA ASN A 219 -10.57 11.05 -8.25
C ASN A 219 -9.19 11.15 -8.91
N SER A 220 -8.23 10.33 -8.48
CA SER A 220 -6.84 10.43 -8.96
C SER A 220 -6.57 9.80 -10.33
N HIS A 221 -7.53 9.11 -10.94
CA HIS A 221 -7.30 8.28 -12.13
C HIS A 221 -8.31 8.56 -13.24
N HIS A 222 -7.93 8.17 -14.47
CA HIS A 222 -8.82 8.23 -15.61
C HIS A 222 -9.67 6.95 -15.70
N GLY A 223 -10.98 7.05 -15.42
CA GLY A 223 -11.92 5.94 -15.56
C GLY A 223 -12.07 5.50 -17.02
N THR A 224 -11.44 4.38 -17.37
CA THR A 224 -11.42 3.85 -18.74
C THR A 224 -12.70 3.07 -19.09
N LEU A 225 -13.33 2.45 -18.08
CA LEU A 225 -14.56 1.68 -18.23
C LEU A 225 -15.45 1.91 -17.01
N GLY A 226 -16.74 2.16 -17.25
CA GLY A 226 -17.73 2.40 -16.20
C GLY A 226 -17.52 3.73 -15.46
N THR A 227 -18.19 3.87 -14.32
CA THR A 227 -18.11 5.05 -13.46
C THR A 227 -16.92 4.93 -12.50
N SER A 228 -16.08 5.95 -12.48
CA SER A 228 -14.93 6.07 -11.58
C SER A 228 -15.41 6.12 -10.15
N ARG A 229 -14.75 5.35 -9.28
CA ARG A 229 -14.92 5.46 -7.84
C ARG A 229 -13.78 6.39 -7.36
N PRO A 230 -14.08 7.66 -7.00
CA PRO A 230 -13.09 8.50 -6.31
C PRO A 230 -12.71 7.81 -5.00
N THR A 231 -11.49 7.99 -4.51
CA THR A 231 -11.10 7.42 -3.21
C THR A 231 -11.37 8.45 -2.12
N HIS A 232 -11.88 8.00 -0.97
CA HIS A 232 -12.17 8.85 0.19
C HIS A 232 -11.03 8.74 1.20
N TYR A 233 -10.48 9.87 1.61
CA TYR A 233 -9.34 9.96 2.52
C TYR A 233 -9.77 10.68 3.79
N HIS A 234 -9.49 10.09 4.95
CA HIS A 234 -9.72 10.71 6.26
C HIS A 234 -8.40 10.97 6.95
N VAL A 235 -8.10 12.23 7.27
CA VAL A 235 -6.92 12.60 8.05
C VAL A 235 -7.28 12.51 9.53
N LEU A 236 -6.94 11.38 10.16
CA LEU A 236 -7.27 11.12 11.57
C LEU A 236 -6.28 11.77 12.52
N TYR A 237 -5.05 12.03 12.06
CA TYR A 237 -4.01 12.63 12.87
C TYR A 237 -2.96 13.31 12.01
N ASP A 238 -2.47 14.47 12.45
CA ASP A 238 -1.46 15.21 11.71
C ASP A 238 -0.62 16.16 12.58
N ASP A 239 0.57 15.70 12.98
CA ASP A 239 1.57 16.56 13.60
C ASP A 239 2.23 17.52 12.59
N ASN A 240 2.23 17.16 11.30
CA ASN A 240 2.86 17.97 10.25
C ASN A 240 2.05 19.24 9.93
N LYS A 241 0.81 19.35 10.44
CA LYS A 241 -0.10 20.49 10.25
C LYS A 241 -0.25 20.86 8.77
N LEU A 242 -0.43 19.85 7.94
CA LEU A 242 -0.66 19.97 6.51
C LEU A 242 -1.91 20.80 6.27
N ARG A 243 -1.80 21.78 5.38
CA ARG A 243 -2.99 22.44 4.85
C ARG A 243 -3.78 21.46 3.97
N PRO A 244 -5.11 21.63 3.82
CA PRO A 244 -5.94 20.88 2.87
C PRO A 244 -5.26 20.69 1.50
N ASP A 245 -4.83 21.78 0.88
CA ASP A 245 -4.16 21.76 -0.43
C ASP A 245 -2.87 20.91 -0.43
N GLU A 246 -2.11 20.91 0.67
CA GLU A 246 -0.86 20.16 0.78
C GLU A 246 -1.14 18.66 0.85
N VAL A 247 -2.08 18.21 1.67
CA VAL A 247 -2.39 16.78 1.80
C VAL A 247 -3.11 16.24 0.55
N GLN A 248 -4.00 17.03 -0.06
CA GLN A 248 -4.66 16.68 -1.32
C GLN A 248 -3.64 16.53 -2.46
N MET A 249 -2.76 17.52 -2.62
CA MET A 249 -1.73 17.52 -3.67
C MET A 249 -0.68 16.43 -3.42
N LEU A 250 -0.28 16.21 -2.16
CA LEU A 250 0.65 15.13 -1.78
C LEU A 250 0.06 13.76 -2.11
N THR A 251 -1.20 13.52 -1.74
CA THR A 251 -1.92 12.28 -2.02
C THR A 251 -2.01 12.05 -3.54
N TYR A 252 -2.34 13.09 -4.30
CA TYR A 252 -2.43 13.00 -5.75
C TYR A 252 -1.07 12.75 -6.41
N ALA A 253 -0.02 13.44 -5.97
CA ALA A 253 1.36 13.24 -6.43
C ALA A 253 1.82 11.79 -6.24
N LEU A 254 1.54 11.18 -5.08
CA LEU A 254 1.87 9.77 -4.81
C LEU A 254 1.08 8.78 -5.69
N CYS A 255 -0.03 9.18 -6.31
CA CYS A 255 -0.74 8.35 -7.29
C CYS A 255 0.02 8.23 -8.63
N TYR A 256 0.97 9.12 -8.90
CA TYR A 256 1.83 9.08 -10.10
C TYR A 256 3.13 8.30 -9.90
N THR A 257 3.48 7.92 -8.66
CA THR A 257 4.75 7.25 -8.37
C THR A 257 4.68 5.72 -8.45
N TYR A 258 3.53 5.16 -8.84
CA TYR A 258 3.37 3.72 -9.03
C TYR A 258 4.13 3.24 -10.27
N ALA A 259 5.29 2.64 -10.07
CA ALA A 259 6.27 2.40 -11.12
C ALA A 259 5.87 1.32 -12.15
N ARG A 260 4.76 0.61 -11.97
CA ARG A 260 4.33 -0.49 -12.85
C ARG A 260 3.42 -0.05 -14.00
N CYS A 261 3.10 1.24 -14.13
CA CYS A 261 2.40 1.79 -15.28
C CYS A 261 2.74 3.27 -15.52
N THR A 262 2.47 3.77 -16.72
CA THR A 262 2.69 5.17 -17.12
C THR A 262 1.44 6.04 -16.94
N ARG A 263 0.63 5.75 -15.91
CA ARG A 263 -0.63 6.43 -15.61
C ARG A 263 -0.77 6.60 -14.10
N SER A 264 -1.49 7.65 -13.70
CA SER A 264 -1.92 7.79 -12.31
C SER A 264 -2.89 6.65 -11.95
N VAL A 265 -2.71 6.09 -10.76
CA VAL A 265 -3.56 5.05 -10.17
C VAL A 265 -4.61 5.64 -9.23
N SER A 266 -5.63 4.86 -8.88
CA SER A 266 -6.79 5.30 -8.10
C SER A 266 -6.51 5.56 -6.61
N ILE A 267 -5.35 5.13 -6.12
CA ILE A 267 -4.89 5.26 -4.73
C ILE A 267 -3.38 5.49 -4.73
N PRO A 268 -2.78 6.10 -3.69
CA PRO A 268 -1.34 6.34 -3.63
C PRO A 268 -0.53 5.06 -3.85
N ALA A 269 0.62 5.19 -4.52
CA ALA A 269 1.57 4.10 -4.72
C ALA A 269 1.88 3.28 -3.45
N PRO A 270 2.13 3.86 -2.25
CA PRO A 270 2.37 3.05 -1.05
C PRO A 270 1.20 2.10 -0.73
N VAL A 271 -0.04 2.58 -0.82
CA VAL A 271 -1.23 1.74 -0.60
C VAL A 271 -1.33 0.66 -1.68
N LYS A 272 -1.08 1.04 -2.94
CA LYS A 272 -1.14 0.08 -4.05
C LYS A 272 -0.10 -1.04 -3.91
N TYR A 273 1.07 -0.73 -3.37
CA TYR A 273 2.09 -1.71 -3.08
C TYR A 273 1.74 -2.59 -1.88
N ALA A 274 1.13 -2.04 -0.83
CA ALA A 274 0.60 -2.81 0.30
C ALA A 274 -0.45 -3.84 -0.18
N ASP A 275 -1.44 -3.43 -0.99
CA ASP A 275 -2.43 -4.33 -1.61
C ASP A 275 -1.78 -5.51 -2.36
N LEU A 276 -0.82 -5.20 -3.22
CA LEU A 276 -0.14 -6.19 -4.04
C LEU A 276 0.67 -7.16 -3.17
N LEU A 277 1.24 -6.64 -2.09
CA LEU A 277 2.03 -7.40 -1.14
C LEU A 277 1.14 -8.29 -0.28
N ALA A 278 -0.02 -7.81 0.19
CA ALA A 278 -1.01 -8.59 0.91
C ALA A 278 -1.54 -9.73 0.05
N LEU A 279 -1.94 -9.44 -1.19
CA LEU A 279 -2.35 -10.45 -2.17
C LEU A 279 -1.24 -11.49 -2.40
N ARG A 280 0.02 -11.04 -2.50
CA ARG A 280 1.14 -11.96 -2.63
C ARG A 280 1.34 -12.82 -1.37
N GLY A 281 1.18 -12.24 -0.19
CA GLY A 281 1.19 -12.96 1.09
C GLY A 281 0.12 -14.04 1.12
N THR A 282 -1.11 -13.75 0.68
CA THR A 282 -2.19 -14.76 0.67
C THR A 282 -1.86 -15.98 -0.19
N TYR A 283 -1.14 -15.82 -1.31
CA TYR A 283 -0.69 -16.96 -2.12
C TYR A 283 0.34 -17.83 -1.39
N TYR A 284 1.24 -17.23 -0.59
CA TYR A 284 2.20 -18.01 0.18
C TYR A 284 1.56 -18.78 1.31
N ILE A 285 0.46 -18.27 1.89
CA ILE A 285 -0.32 -18.96 2.93
C ILE A 285 -1.18 -20.07 2.33
N GLY A 286 -1.83 -19.82 1.20
CA GLY A 286 -2.67 -20.82 0.55
C GLY A 286 -1.89 -22.06 0.10
N ASN A 287 -0.60 -21.93 -0.18
CA ASN A 287 0.28 -23.05 -0.55
C ASN A 287 0.87 -23.81 0.65
N THR A 288 0.69 -23.34 1.89
CA THR A 288 1.20 -24.06 3.08
C THR A 288 0.19 -25.03 3.70
N ASP A 289 -1.07 -25.01 3.25
CA ASP A 289 -2.15 -25.87 3.75
C ASP A 289 -2.36 -27.15 2.91
N ASP A 290 -1.41 -27.54 2.04
CA ASP A 290 -1.41 -28.86 1.38
C ASP A 290 -0.94 -29.95 2.35
N SER A 291 -1.75 -30.19 3.38
CA SER A 291 -1.86 -31.52 3.99
C SER A 291 -2.81 -32.35 3.12
N ASP A 292 -2.25 -33.28 2.35
CA ASP A 292 -2.86 -34.48 1.78
C ASP A 292 -4.38 -34.41 1.51
N THR A 293 -4.80 -33.76 0.43
CA THR A 293 -5.99 -34.22 -0.31
C THR A 293 -5.88 -33.85 -1.79
N GLU A 294 -5.57 -34.85 -2.62
CA GLU A 294 -5.64 -34.75 -4.07
C GLU A 294 -7.04 -34.31 -4.53
N SER A 295 -7.12 -33.19 -5.26
CA SER A 295 -8.05 -33.09 -6.39
C SER A 295 -7.57 -32.05 -7.41
N ILE A 296 -7.63 -32.47 -8.67
CA ILE A 296 -6.95 -31.90 -9.84
C ILE A 296 -7.67 -30.64 -10.34
N ALA A 297 -6.93 -29.52 -10.49
CA ALA A 297 -7.08 -28.59 -11.62
C ALA A 297 -5.86 -27.65 -11.80
N SER A 298 -5.16 -27.84 -12.92
CA SER A 298 -4.06 -27.06 -13.50
C SER A 298 -2.75 -26.95 -12.69
N GLU A 299 -1.74 -27.68 -13.17
CA GLU A 299 -0.38 -27.77 -12.61
C GLU A 299 0.30 -26.40 -12.37
N PRO A 300 0.76 -26.13 -11.14
CA PRO A 300 1.73 -25.07 -10.87
C PRO A 300 3.17 -25.56 -11.14
N PHE A 301 4.01 -24.67 -11.65
CA PHE A 301 5.45 -24.86 -11.76
C PHE A 301 6.10 -24.82 -10.37
N VAL A 302 6.69 -25.93 -9.93
CA VAL A 302 7.46 -26.06 -8.69
C VAL A 302 8.95 -25.81 -8.98
N PRO A 303 9.58 -24.77 -8.40
CA PRO A 303 11.03 -24.67 -8.40
C PRO A 303 11.61 -25.58 -7.32
N VAL A 304 12.53 -26.46 -7.70
CA VAL A 304 13.26 -27.37 -6.81
C VAL A 304 14.27 -26.58 -5.97
N GLY A 305 14.22 -26.70 -4.64
CA GLY A 305 15.28 -26.22 -3.74
C GLY A 305 14.93 -26.18 -2.24
N GLU A 306 15.42 -27.20 -1.53
CA GLU A 306 15.76 -27.33 -0.09
C GLU A 306 14.82 -26.81 1.01
N GLU A 307 14.30 -27.77 1.80
CA GLU A 307 13.66 -27.60 3.10
C GLU A 307 14.53 -26.77 4.08
N ARG A 308 13.92 -25.76 4.72
CA ARG A 308 14.42 -25.17 5.97
C ARG A 308 13.26 -24.86 6.90
N ASP A 309 13.48 -25.20 8.17
CA ASP A 309 12.56 -25.07 9.31
C ASP A 309 11.78 -23.75 9.34
N ILE A 310 10.46 -23.88 9.41
CA ILE A 310 9.48 -22.80 9.43
C ILE A 310 9.12 -22.51 10.88
N ASN A 311 9.78 -21.52 11.49
CA ASN A 311 9.31 -20.90 12.72
C ASN A 311 8.91 -19.43 12.42
N ASN A 312 7.60 -19.16 12.49
CA ASN A 312 6.88 -17.90 12.75
C ASN A 312 7.36 -16.59 12.11
N THR A 313 8.19 -16.61 11.08
CA THR A 313 8.56 -15.41 10.33
C THR A 313 8.77 -15.82 8.89
N ILE A 314 7.92 -15.33 7.97
CA ILE A 314 8.27 -15.33 6.55
C ILE A 314 9.44 -14.35 6.43
N THR A 315 10.64 -14.88 6.60
CA THR A 315 11.89 -14.14 6.70
C THR A 315 12.01 -13.23 5.49
N SER A 316 12.21 -11.93 5.76
CA SER A 316 12.56 -10.82 4.84
C SER A 316 13.23 -11.28 3.54
N GLN A 317 12.45 -11.73 2.56
CA GLN A 317 12.90 -11.81 1.19
C GLN A 317 12.69 -10.43 0.58
N ARG A 318 13.78 -9.79 0.13
CA ARG A 318 13.77 -8.61 -0.74
C ARG A 318 13.04 -8.94 -2.05
N ILE A 319 11.71 -8.95 -2.01
CA ILE A 319 10.86 -8.91 -3.19
C ILE A 319 10.68 -7.44 -3.51
N VAL A 320 11.53 -6.91 -4.38
CA VAL A 320 11.34 -5.57 -4.92
C VAL A 320 10.01 -5.60 -5.70
N LEU A 321 9.05 -4.75 -5.32
CA LEU A 321 7.71 -4.66 -5.91
C LEU A 321 7.67 -3.80 -7.18
#